data_AF-A0AAV4KRJ4-F1
#
_entry.id   AF-A0AAV4KRJ4-F1
#
_cell.length_a   1.000
_cell.length_b   1.000
_cell.length_c   1.000
_cell.angle_alpha   90.00
_cell.angle_beta   90.00
_cell.angle_gamma   90.00
#
_symmetry.space_group_name_H-M   'P 1'
#
loop_
_entity.id
_entity.type
_entity.pdbx_description
1 polymer ?
#
loop_
_entity_poly.entity_id
_entity_poly.type
_entity_poly.pdbx_seq_one_letter_code
_entity_poly.pdbx_strand_id
1 'polypeptide(L)'
;MTAPAMASGPGQSAPAAVFHGGTGFCRVTVVAPDGRVDVALPEDVAVADLYPEVLRLSGQTPAPGAPVGYHLVRRDGTVLDGGRSLAAQRILDGELLSLRPFAESLPPAVFDDVSDAVASAVARDRALWSDALMRGAGLFGGSVLLVLLAFVLWTADPRHDMHGLPGILAAVTGVLLLALAAVRSRVYDDRGSAVALGVGALANAAVAGSGLLPLAAGQGIGRLQFLLACAAVLVFAVILTIVSPSGDGPFVAFVLASAIGLLVVFTAILTGLTPSETAAVCAPLAVGALAFLPGLSTRFARLPIGFDPPRTAVGGYGTEAEPQGPVDAARIAAQARRGHELLVGLVGGCALVAVASAAVLGFSENVWGQLLALATGVAMLMRAHLFRYTAQVGCALGAGLGALVLLGLGLCLNPPLELIQEALKGDGTGLDIRTIWLSAAVAGVAALITAIGLIVPRKGVTPFWGRFLEIAETFVLLTLLPLCLAVFDVYHSVRAMTS
;
A
#
# COMPACT_ATOMS: atom_id res chain seq x y z
N MET A 1 -75.99 7.73 44.87
CA MET A 1 -75.35 8.03 46.17
C MET A 1 -73.87 8.23 45.89
N THR A 2 -73.45 9.45 45.54
CA THR A 2 -73.00 10.57 46.42
C THR A 2 -71.49 10.53 46.68
N ALA A 3 -70.81 11.60 46.23
CA ALA A 3 -69.42 11.97 46.50
C ALA A 3 -69.11 12.07 48.00
N PRO A 4 -67.82 12.07 48.40
CA PRO A 4 -67.14 13.34 48.76
C PRO A 4 -65.61 13.27 48.43
N ALA A 5 -64.75 14.28 48.59
CA ALA A 5 -64.79 15.74 48.59
C ALA A 5 -63.31 16.16 48.44
N MET A 6 -63.05 17.25 47.71
CA MET A 6 -61.74 17.89 47.65
C MET A 6 -61.34 18.45 49.02
N ALA A 7 -60.06 18.29 49.39
CA ALA A 7 -59.40 19.12 50.40
C ALA A 7 -58.09 19.64 49.80
N SER A 8 -57.92 20.95 49.87
CA SER A 8 -56.85 21.74 49.28
C SER A 8 -55.78 22.13 50.32
N GLY A 9 -54.52 22.13 49.87
CA GLY A 9 -53.41 22.95 50.38
C GLY A 9 -52.34 22.23 51.23
N PRO A 10 -51.12 22.80 51.39
CA PRO A 10 -50.51 23.96 50.73
C PRO A 10 -49.24 23.61 49.92
N GLY A 11 -48.82 24.53 49.06
CA GLY A 11 -47.67 24.40 48.15
C GLY A 11 -46.34 24.08 48.85
N GLN A 12 -45.62 23.12 48.27
CA GLN A 12 -44.23 22.86 48.59
C GLN A 12 -43.35 23.73 47.69
N SER A 13 -42.66 24.65 48.35
CA SER A 13 -41.67 25.56 47.80
C SER A 13 -40.60 24.80 47.04
N ALA A 14 -40.39 25.14 45.77
CA ALA A 14 -39.24 24.70 45.00
C ALA A 14 -37.93 25.14 45.71
N PRO A 15 -36.89 24.30 45.76
CA PRO A 15 -35.60 24.74 46.26
C PRO A 15 -35.04 25.80 45.31
N ALA A 16 -34.58 26.90 45.90
CA ALA A 16 -33.96 28.01 45.20
C ALA A 16 -32.74 27.52 44.40
N ALA A 17 -32.79 27.74 43.08
CA ALA A 17 -31.65 27.52 42.20
C ALA A 17 -30.55 28.52 42.57
N VAL A 18 -29.42 28.00 43.03
CA VAL A 18 -28.20 28.77 43.27
C VAL A 18 -27.59 29.11 41.91
N PHE A 19 -27.81 30.34 41.44
CA PHE A 19 -27.16 30.89 40.25
C PHE A 19 -25.64 30.86 40.44
N HIS A 20 -24.95 30.03 39.66
CA HIS A 20 -23.53 30.20 39.39
C HIS A 20 -23.42 30.88 38.02
N GLY A 21 -22.76 32.04 37.98
CA GLY A 21 -22.65 32.87 36.79
C GLY A 21 -21.84 32.22 35.66
N GLY A 22 -22.53 31.49 34.79
CA GLY A 22 -22.11 31.10 33.44
C GLY A 22 -23.06 31.72 32.42
N THR A 23 -22.69 31.75 31.14
CA THR A 23 -23.43 32.44 30.07
C THR A 23 -24.79 31.81 29.71
N GLY A 24 -25.31 30.84 30.48
CA GLY A 24 -26.55 30.11 30.17
C GLY A 24 -26.38 29.10 29.03
N PHE A 25 -25.15 28.90 28.54
CA PHE A 25 -24.81 28.06 27.40
C PHE A 25 -23.64 27.16 27.75
N CYS A 26 -23.76 25.89 27.36
CA CYS A 26 -22.70 24.90 27.41
C CYS A 26 -22.17 24.62 25.99
N ARG A 27 -20.86 24.75 25.80
CA ARG A 27 -20.18 24.40 24.54
C ARG A 27 -19.89 22.91 24.53
N VAL A 28 -20.50 22.17 23.62
CA VAL A 28 -20.25 20.72 23.47
C VAL A 28 -19.83 20.40 22.05
N THR A 29 -19.00 19.38 21.92
CA THR A 29 -18.74 18.77 20.62
C THR A 29 -19.72 17.62 20.43
N VAL A 30 -20.53 17.68 19.38
CA VAL A 30 -21.36 16.56 18.94
C VAL A 30 -20.65 15.80 17.80
N VAL A 31 -20.39 14.52 18.02
CA VAL A 31 -19.82 13.60 17.04
C VAL A 31 -20.97 12.80 16.42
N ALA A 32 -21.31 13.14 15.18
CA ALA A 32 -22.27 12.43 14.35
C ALA A 32 -21.56 11.37 13.47
N PRO A 33 -22.31 10.42 12.86
CA PRO A 33 -21.73 9.39 11.99
C PRO A 33 -20.87 9.96 10.84
N ASP A 34 -21.33 11.05 10.23
CA ASP A 34 -20.68 11.64 9.04
C ASP A 34 -19.86 12.90 9.34
N GLY A 35 -19.72 13.29 10.61
CA GLY A 35 -19.03 14.54 10.93
C GLY A 35 -19.00 14.91 12.41
N ARG A 36 -18.28 15.99 12.70
CA ARG A 36 -18.16 16.58 14.04
C ARG A 36 -18.61 18.03 13.96
N VAL A 37 -19.48 18.42 14.89
CA VAL A 37 -19.95 19.81 15.00
C VAL A 37 -19.79 20.30 16.43
N ASP A 38 -19.20 21.48 16.61
CA ASP A 38 -19.10 22.13 17.91
C ASP A 38 -20.29 23.11 18.04
N VAL A 39 -21.13 22.88 19.03
CA VAL A 39 -22.38 23.62 19.25
C VAL A 39 -22.43 24.19 20.65
N ALA A 40 -22.94 25.41 20.77
CA ALA A 40 -23.26 26.02 22.06
C ALA A 40 -24.75 25.82 22.33
N LEU A 41 -25.08 24.98 23.32
CA LEU A 41 -26.44 24.61 23.66
C LEU A 41 -26.85 25.27 24.98
N PRO A 42 -28.09 25.76 25.13
CA PRO A 42 -28.60 26.25 26.40
C PRO A 42 -28.49 25.20 27.51
N GLU A 43 -27.95 25.57 28.67
CA GLU A 43 -27.66 24.60 29.75
C GLU A 43 -28.90 24.22 30.58
N ASP A 44 -29.93 25.07 30.57
CA ASP A 44 -31.16 24.96 31.36
C ASP A 44 -32.35 24.33 30.61
N VAL A 45 -32.21 24.09 29.30
CA VAL A 45 -33.27 23.51 28.46
C VAL A 45 -33.16 21.98 28.44
N ALA A 46 -34.30 21.29 28.43
CA ALA A 46 -34.32 19.83 28.34
C ALA A 46 -33.67 19.35 27.03
N VAL A 47 -32.89 18.28 27.11
CA VAL A 47 -32.19 17.72 25.94
C VAL A 47 -33.16 17.33 24.81
N ALA A 48 -34.39 16.94 25.15
CA ALA A 48 -35.49 16.67 24.21
C ALA A 48 -35.73 17.83 23.22
N ASP A 49 -35.75 19.06 23.73
CA ASP A 49 -36.06 20.26 22.94
C ASP A 49 -34.85 20.73 22.11
N LEU A 50 -33.65 20.28 22.47
CA LEU A 50 -32.40 20.60 21.77
C LEU A 50 -32.13 19.65 20.59
N TYR A 51 -32.71 18.45 20.56
CA TYR A 51 -32.47 17.46 19.50
C TYR A 51 -32.74 17.96 18.08
N PRO A 52 -33.86 18.64 17.77
CA PRO A 52 -34.13 19.10 16.41
C PRO A 52 -33.04 20.06 15.90
N GLU A 53 -32.54 20.92 16.80
CA GLU A 53 -31.51 21.89 16.49
C GLU A 53 -30.13 21.23 16.34
N VAL A 54 -29.80 20.27 17.22
CA VAL A 54 -28.57 19.46 17.11
C VAL A 54 -28.55 18.64 15.83
N LEU A 55 -29.68 18.06 15.42
CA LEU A 55 -29.81 17.31 14.16
C LEU A 55 -29.66 18.20 12.95
N ARG A 56 -30.27 19.40 12.98
CA ARG A 56 -30.12 20.41 11.92
C ARG A 56 -28.66 20.85 11.78
N LEU A 57 -27.98 21.14 12.89
CA LEU A 57 -26.59 21.61 12.90
C LEU A 57 -25.59 20.50 12.55
N SER A 58 -25.90 19.24 12.86
CA SER A 58 -25.10 18.08 12.45
C SER A 58 -25.41 17.58 11.03
N GLY A 59 -26.43 18.14 10.36
CA GLY A 59 -26.84 17.75 9.01
C GLY A 59 -27.40 16.32 8.90
N GLN A 60 -27.81 15.73 10.03
CA GLN A 60 -28.24 14.34 10.09
C GLN A 60 -29.73 14.22 9.75
N THR A 61 -30.05 13.46 8.70
CA THR A 61 -31.42 13.12 8.32
C THR A 61 -31.64 11.63 8.56
N PRO A 62 -32.75 11.19 9.17
CA PRO A 62 -33.04 9.77 9.32
C PRO A 62 -33.03 9.07 7.95
N ALA A 63 -32.34 7.93 7.86
CA ALA A 63 -32.35 7.11 6.65
C ALA A 63 -33.78 6.60 6.36
N PRO A 64 -34.19 6.49 5.08
CA PRO A 64 -35.52 5.99 4.73
C PRO A 64 -35.74 4.57 5.31
N GLY A 65 -36.71 4.43 6.22
CA GLY A 65 -37.08 3.14 6.83
C GLY A 65 -36.41 2.80 8.18
N ALA A 66 -35.51 3.64 8.71
CA ALA A 66 -34.95 3.47 10.05
C ALA A 66 -35.92 4.01 11.14
N PRO A 67 -35.97 3.42 12.34
CA PRO A 67 -36.67 4.00 13.48
C PRO A 67 -36.24 5.45 13.71
N VAL A 68 -37.20 6.36 13.80
CA VAL A 68 -36.92 7.79 14.00
C VAL A 68 -36.44 8.04 15.43
N GLY A 69 -35.22 8.55 15.57
CA GLY A 69 -34.70 8.97 16.87
C GLY A 69 -33.17 8.94 16.91
N TYR A 70 -32.59 9.90 17.63
CA TYR A 70 -31.17 9.92 17.95
C TYR A 70 -31.01 10.11 19.45
N HIS A 71 -29.94 9.54 19.99
CA HIS A 71 -29.54 9.72 21.37
C HIS A 71 -28.18 10.40 21.45
N LEU A 72 -28.05 11.35 22.36
CA LEU A 72 -26.75 11.86 22.78
C LEU A 72 -26.19 10.90 23.82
N VAL A 73 -25.00 10.39 23.55
CA VAL A 73 -24.30 9.43 24.40
C VAL A 73 -22.98 10.04 24.83
N ARG A 74 -22.73 10.05 26.13
CA ARG A 74 -21.45 10.50 26.69
C ARG A 74 -20.33 9.52 26.33
N ARG A 75 -19.08 9.96 26.41
CA ARG A 75 -17.89 9.13 26.12
C ARG A 75 -17.81 7.84 26.95
N ASP A 76 -18.39 7.83 28.15
CA ASP A 76 -18.46 6.67 29.04
C ASP A 76 -19.56 5.65 28.64
N GLY A 77 -20.33 5.95 27.59
CA GLY A 77 -21.43 5.12 27.11
C GLY A 77 -22.79 5.43 27.73
N THR A 78 -22.86 6.41 28.64
CA THR A 78 -24.13 6.82 29.27
C THR A 78 -25.01 7.58 28.29
N VAL A 79 -26.25 7.12 28.08
CA VAL A 79 -27.25 7.81 27.27
C VAL A 79 -27.82 8.99 28.06
N LEU A 80 -27.83 10.19 27.47
CA LEU A 80 -28.44 11.36 28.09
C LEU A 80 -29.96 11.20 28.14
N ASP A 81 -30.53 11.53 29.30
CA ASP A 81 -31.97 11.57 29.52
C ASP A 81 -32.56 12.79 28.80
N GLY A 82 -33.49 12.57 27.87
CA GLY A 82 -34.16 13.62 27.12
C GLY A 82 -34.99 14.57 28.01
N GLY A 83 -35.46 14.09 29.16
CA GLY A 83 -36.29 14.88 30.08
C GLY A 83 -35.53 15.84 30.99
N ARG A 84 -34.18 15.84 30.95
CA ARG A 84 -33.33 16.65 31.83
C ARG A 84 -32.48 17.62 31.04
N SER A 85 -32.11 18.74 31.66
CA SER A 85 -31.19 19.72 31.06
C SER A 85 -29.73 19.26 31.09
N LEU A 86 -28.87 19.92 30.31
CA LEU A 86 -27.43 19.63 30.29
C LEU A 86 -26.77 19.91 31.66
N ALA A 87 -27.17 21.00 32.31
CA ALA A 87 -26.72 21.35 33.66
C ALA A 87 -27.16 20.31 34.71
N ALA A 88 -28.41 19.82 34.62
CA ALA A 88 -28.94 18.80 35.53
C ALA A 88 -28.23 17.43 35.38
N GLN A 89 -27.68 17.17 34.19
CA GLN A 89 -26.89 15.98 33.88
C GLN A 89 -25.38 16.19 34.04
N ARG A 90 -24.96 17.36 34.54
CA ARG A 90 -23.55 17.75 34.81
C ARG A 90 -22.64 17.60 33.57
N ILE A 91 -23.15 17.98 32.40
CA ILE A 91 -22.33 18.08 31.19
C ILE A 91 -21.46 19.31 31.30
N LEU A 92 -20.17 19.16 31.02
CA LEU A 92 -19.19 20.23 31.12
C LEU A 92 -18.91 20.88 29.76
N ASP A 93 -18.46 22.12 29.78
CA ASP A 93 -17.93 22.79 28.60
C ASP A 93 -16.74 22.03 28.00
N GLY A 94 -16.79 21.83 26.69
CA GLY A 94 -15.83 21.07 25.90
C GLY A 94 -16.08 19.56 25.90
N GLU A 95 -17.17 19.08 26.49
CA GLU A 95 -17.47 17.67 26.53
C GLU A 95 -17.89 17.11 25.15
N LEU A 96 -17.43 15.89 24.86
CA LEU A 96 -17.70 15.16 23.63
C LEU A 96 -18.93 14.26 23.81
N LEU A 97 -19.98 14.53 23.04
CA LEU A 97 -21.20 13.75 22.97
C LEU A 97 -21.30 13.05 21.62
N SER A 98 -21.51 11.74 21.62
CA SER A 98 -21.75 10.96 20.41
C SER A 98 -23.24 10.95 20.09
N LEU A 99 -23.61 11.36 18.89
CA LEU A 99 -24.97 11.26 18.38
C LEU A 99 -25.14 9.89 17.72
N ARG A 100 -25.90 8.99 18.36
CA ARG A 100 -26.16 7.64 17.85
C ARG A 100 -27.60 7.47 17.37
N PRO A 101 -27.83 6.84 16.21
CA PRO A 101 -29.18 6.46 15.79
C PRO A 101 -29.85 5.56 16.83
N PHE A 102 -31.15 5.73 17.04
CA PHE A 102 -31.94 4.90 17.96
C PHE A 102 -31.77 3.41 17.64
N ALA A 103 -31.71 3.06 16.36
CA ALA A 103 -31.53 1.70 15.86
C ALA A 103 -30.28 1.00 16.42
N GLU A 104 -29.22 1.76 16.71
CA GLU A 104 -27.95 1.24 17.24
C GLU A 104 -27.94 1.16 18.77
N SER A 105 -28.95 1.71 19.43
CA SER A 105 -29.11 1.71 20.89
C SER A 105 -30.11 0.67 21.40
N LEU A 106 -30.72 -0.11 20.49
CA LEU A 106 -31.55 -1.24 20.91
C LEU A 106 -30.70 -2.27 21.67
N PRO A 107 -31.25 -2.90 22.73
CA PRO A 107 -30.64 -4.06 23.34
C PRO A 107 -30.29 -5.09 22.27
N PRO A 108 -29.18 -5.85 22.42
CA PRO A 108 -28.85 -6.90 21.48
C PRO A 108 -30.04 -7.84 21.32
N ALA A 109 -30.31 -8.24 20.07
CA ALA A 109 -31.38 -9.18 19.78
C ALA A 109 -31.21 -10.43 20.67
N VAL A 110 -32.20 -10.68 21.52
CA VAL A 110 -32.28 -11.90 22.30
C VAL A 110 -32.88 -12.94 21.37
N PHE A 111 -32.06 -13.91 20.98
CA PHE A 111 -32.50 -15.03 20.15
C PHE A 111 -33.08 -16.10 21.07
N ASP A 112 -34.31 -16.53 20.81
CA ASP A 112 -34.98 -17.58 21.58
C ASP A 112 -34.45 -18.99 21.24
N ASP A 113 -33.74 -19.13 20.11
CA ASP A 113 -33.15 -20.38 19.65
C ASP A 113 -31.62 -20.27 19.48
N VAL A 114 -30.90 -21.24 20.05
CA VAL A 114 -29.44 -21.38 19.91
C VAL A 114 -29.06 -21.57 18.44
N SER A 115 -29.90 -22.23 17.64
CA SER A 115 -29.65 -22.44 16.22
C SER A 115 -29.65 -21.13 15.42
N ASP A 116 -30.56 -20.20 15.73
CA ASP A 116 -30.65 -18.89 15.10
C ASP A 116 -29.55 -17.94 15.60
N ALA A 117 -29.19 -18.04 16.88
CA ALA A 117 -28.02 -17.35 17.42
C ALA A 117 -26.71 -17.79 16.72
N VAL A 118 -26.54 -19.10 16.47
CA VAL A 118 -25.38 -19.64 15.75
C VAL A 118 -25.43 -19.27 14.27
N ALA A 119 -26.59 -19.36 13.62
CA ALA A 119 -26.74 -18.98 12.21
C ALA A 119 -26.43 -17.49 11.99
N SER A 120 -26.95 -16.61 12.84
CA SER A 120 -26.70 -15.17 12.77
C SER A 120 -25.27 -14.78 13.17
N ALA A 121 -24.62 -15.54 14.06
CA ALA A 121 -23.20 -15.37 14.38
C ALA A 121 -22.32 -15.79 13.20
N VAL A 122 -22.58 -16.95 12.59
CA VAL A 122 -21.83 -17.44 11.43
C VAL A 122 -22.02 -16.54 10.21
N ALA A 123 -23.23 -16.05 9.96
CA ALA A 123 -23.51 -15.13 8.87
C ALA A 123 -22.84 -13.75 9.06
N ARG A 124 -22.62 -13.30 10.32
CA ARG A 124 -21.87 -12.07 10.62
C ARG A 124 -20.36 -12.25 10.50
N ASP A 125 -19.82 -13.37 10.99
CA ASP A 125 -18.37 -13.57 11.10
C ASP A 125 -17.72 -14.13 9.83
N ARG A 126 -18.50 -14.76 8.93
CA ARG A 126 -17.95 -15.37 7.71
C ARG A 126 -18.46 -14.66 6.46
N ALA A 127 -17.54 -14.07 5.72
CA ALA A 127 -17.81 -13.67 4.35
C ALA A 127 -18.15 -14.92 3.52
N LEU A 128 -19.41 -15.03 3.08
CA LEU A 128 -19.84 -16.07 2.16
C LEU A 128 -19.18 -15.83 0.78
N TRP A 129 -18.95 -16.91 0.04
CA TRP A 129 -18.49 -16.81 -1.34
C TRP A 129 -19.49 -15.98 -2.15
N SER A 130 -19.02 -14.84 -2.66
CA SER A 130 -19.83 -13.87 -3.36
C SER A 130 -19.41 -13.76 -4.82
N ASP A 131 -20.29 -13.23 -5.67
CA ASP A 131 -19.97 -12.96 -7.08
C ASP A 131 -18.75 -12.05 -7.23
N ALA A 132 -18.53 -11.15 -6.27
CA ALA A 132 -17.34 -10.29 -6.24
C ALA A 132 -16.05 -11.11 -6.02
N LEU A 133 -16.06 -12.08 -5.11
CA LEU A 133 -14.94 -13.00 -4.89
C LEU A 133 -14.73 -13.92 -6.09
N MET A 134 -15.80 -14.44 -6.68
CA MET A 134 -15.73 -15.26 -7.90
C MET A 134 -15.11 -14.48 -9.07
N ARG A 135 -15.55 -13.23 -9.26
CA ARG A 135 -14.99 -12.33 -10.27
C ARG A 135 -13.52 -12.02 -10.00
N GLY A 136 -13.16 -11.70 -8.75
CA GLY A 136 -11.77 -11.45 -8.37
C GLY A 136 -10.86 -12.66 -8.62
N ALA A 137 -11.30 -13.85 -8.22
CA ALA A 137 -10.58 -15.10 -8.44
C ALA A 137 -10.46 -15.44 -9.94
N GLY A 138 -11.53 -15.25 -10.72
CA GLY A 138 -11.51 -15.46 -12.17
C GLY A 138 -10.56 -14.52 -12.91
N LEU A 139 -10.55 -13.23 -12.54
CA LEU A 139 -9.62 -12.25 -13.11
C LEU A 139 -8.18 -12.53 -12.72
N PHE A 140 -7.93 -12.91 -11.46
CA PHE A 140 -6.60 -13.32 -11.02
C PHE A 140 -6.11 -14.57 -11.77
N GLY A 141 -6.92 -15.63 -11.81
CA GLY A 141 -6.60 -16.86 -12.56
C GLY A 141 -6.38 -16.61 -14.04
N GLY A 142 -7.24 -15.79 -14.67
CA GLY A 142 -7.07 -15.38 -16.07
C GLY A 142 -5.76 -14.63 -16.30
N SER A 143 -5.42 -13.67 -15.43
CA SER A 143 -4.15 -12.92 -15.54
C SER A 143 -2.93 -13.86 -15.41
N VAL A 144 -2.96 -14.78 -14.44
CA VAL A 144 -1.90 -15.80 -14.27
C VAL A 144 -1.75 -16.66 -15.52
N LEU A 145 -2.85 -17.13 -16.12
CA LEU A 145 -2.81 -17.93 -17.34
C LEU A 145 -2.29 -17.14 -18.55
N LEU A 146 -2.57 -15.83 -18.64
CA LEU A 146 -2.03 -14.97 -19.70
C LEU A 146 -0.53 -14.72 -19.55
N VAL A 147 -0.04 -14.61 -18.32
CA VAL A 147 1.41 -14.56 -18.03
C VAL A 147 2.04 -15.93 -18.34
N LEU A 148 1.38 -17.02 -17.97
CA LEU A 148 1.82 -18.37 -18.31
C LEU A 148 1.88 -18.58 -19.82
N LEU A 149 0.95 -18.02 -20.59
CA LEU A 149 0.99 -18.05 -22.05
C LEU A 149 2.25 -17.37 -22.61
N ALA A 150 2.62 -16.20 -22.07
CA ALA A 150 3.88 -15.55 -22.44
C ALA A 150 5.08 -16.45 -22.10
N PHE A 151 5.06 -17.12 -20.94
CA PHE A 151 6.09 -18.06 -20.55
C PHE A 151 6.16 -19.30 -21.47
N VAL A 152 5.01 -19.87 -21.87
CA VAL A 152 4.95 -20.98 -22.83
C VAL A 152 5.59 -20.57 -24.16
N LEU A 153 5.23 -19.38 -24.68
CA LEU A 153 5.82 -18.85 -25.91
C LEU A 153 7.32 -18.61 -25.77
N TRP A 154 7.76 -18.11 -24.62
CA TRP A 154 9.17 -17.91 -24.31
C TRP A 154 9.97 -19.23 -24.34
N THR A 155 9.40 -20.30 -23.78
CA THR A 155 10.05 -21.63 -23.72
C THR A 155 9.85 -22.49 -24.97
N ALA A 156 9.16 -21.99 -25.99
CA ALA A 156 8.80 -22.79 -27.17
C ALA A 156 10.02 -23.19 -28.01
N ASP A 157 11.05 -22.35 -28.04
CA ASP A 157 12.33 -22.67 -28.67
C ASP A 157 13.36 -23.05 -27.59
N PRO A 158 14.14 -24.15 -27.73
CA PRO A 158 15.15 -24.55 -26.74
C PRO A 158 16.23 -23.49 -26.45
N ARG A 159 16.50 -22.59 -27.41
CA ARG A 159 17.43 -21.47 -27.24
C ARG A 159 16.73 -20.18 -26.86
N HIS A 160 15.41 -20.23 -26.66
CA HIS A 160 14.56 -19.08 -26.45
C HIS A 160 14.73 -18.05 -27.59
N ASP A 161 14.84 -18.52 -28.83
CA ASP A 161 14.81 -17.65 -30.00
C ASP A 161 13.37 -17.21 -30.28
N MET A 162 13.08 -15.96 -29.93
CA MET A 162 11.77 -15.35 -30.14
C MET A 162 11.64 -14.73 -31.54
N HIS A 163 12.69 -14.76 -32.37
CA HIS A 163 12.67 -14.24 -33.74
C HIS A 163 12.00 -15.22 -34.72
N GLY A 164 10.71 -15.46 -34.51
CA GLY A 164 9.94 -16.38 -35.33
C GLY A 164 8.48 -16.46 -34.90
N LEU A 165 7.87 -17.63 -35.09
CA LEU A 165 6.47 -17.88 -34.75
C LEU A 165 6.14 -17.54 -33.27
N PRO A 166 6.96 -17.88 -32.26
CA PRO A 166 6.64 -17.56 -30.86
C PRO A 166 6.55 -16.05 -30.59
N GLY A 167 7.48 -15.25 -31.14
CA GLY A 167 7.45 -13.79 -31.02
C GLY A 167 6.27 -13.16 -31.75
N ILE A 168 5.87 -13.67 -32.92
CA ILE A 168 4.69 -13.21 -33.66
C ILE A 168 3.41 -13.49 -32.86
N LEU A 169 3.26 -14.71 -32.31
CA LEU A 169 2.13 -15.06 -31.47
C LEU A 169 2.07 -14.19 -30.20
N ALA A 170 3.23 -13.93 -29.58
CA ALA A 170 3.31 -13.04 -28.42
C ALA A 170 2.94 -11.59 -28.80
N ALA A 171 3.36 -11.10 -29.96
CA ALA A 171 3.02 -9.77 -30.44
C ALA A 171 1.51 -9.63 -30.70
N VAL A 172 0.92 -10.57 -31.44
CA VAL A 172 -0.52 -10.59 -31.74
C VAL A 172 -1.33 -10.66 -30.45
N THR A 173 -0.97 -11.58 -29.55
CA THR A 173 -1.63 -11.74 -28.25
C THR A 173 -1.49 -10.49 -27.40
N GLY A 174 -0.29 -9.91 -27.31
CA GLY A 174 -0.02 -8.68 -26.59
C GLY A 174 -0.89 -7.53 -27.09
N VAL A 175 -0.92 -7.28 -28.40
CA VAL A 175 -1.74 -6.21 -29.01
C VAL A 175 -3.23 -6.44 -28.78
N LEU A 176 -3.71 -7.67 -28.92
CA LEU A 176 -5.11 -8.01 -28.65
C LEU A 176 -5.49 -7.74 -27.19
N LEU A 177 -4.65 -8.18 -26.24
CA LEU A 177 -4.87 -7.95 -24.81
C LEU A 177 -4.79 -6.47 -24.44
N LEU A 178 -3.87 -5.72 -25.06
CA LEU A 178 -3.76 -4.26 -24.91
C LEU A 178 -5.06 -3.58 -25.35
N ALA A 179 -5.58 -3.94 -26.53
CA ALA A 179 -6.83 -3.40 -27.05
C ALA A 179 -8.02 -3.76 -26.15
N LEU A 180 -8.12 -5.01 -25.68
CA LEU A 180 -9.18 -5.43 -24.76
C LEU A 180 -9.08 -4.69 -23.42
N ALA A 181 -7.89 -4.54 -22.84
CA ALA A 181 -7.68 -3.79 -21.61
C ALA A 181 -8.08 -2.32 -21.77
N ALA A 182 -7.71 -1.69 -22.89
CA ALA A 182 -8.10 -0.34 -23.26
C ALA A 182 -9.62 -0.17 -23.35
N VAL A 183 -10.31 -1.09 -24.03
CA VAL A 183 -11.77 -1.08 -24.15
C VAL A 183 -12.43 -1.29 -22.78
N ARG A 184 -11.96 -2.25 -21.98
CA ARG A 184 -12.49 -2.50 -20.63
C ARG A 184 -12.33 -1.29 -19.71
N SER A 185 -11.20 -0.58 -19.81
CA SER A 185 -10.96 0.62 -19.02
C SER A 185 -11.79 1.83 -19.48
N ARG A 186 -11.97 2.04 -20.79
CA ARG A 186 -12.62 3.24 -21.33
C ARG A 186 -14.13 3.12 -21.49
N VAL A 187 -14.60 1.97 -21.96
CA VAL A 187 -16.01 1.76 -22.33
C VAL A 187 -16.80 1.19 -21.18
N TYR A 188 -16.21 0.25 -20.43
CA TYR A 188 -16.89 -0.47 -19.35
C TYR A 188 -16.55 0.05 -17.95
N ASP A 189 -15.62 1.00 -17.82
CA ASP A 189 -15.05 1.48 -16.55
C ASP A 189 -14.64 0.34 -15.59
N ASP A 190 -14.24 -0.81 -16.17
CA ASP A 190 -13.89 -2.01 -15.42
C ASP A 190 -12.38 -2.10 -15.21
N ARG A 191 -11.94 -1.52 -14.10
CA ARG A 191 -10.53 -1.44 -13.68
C ARG A 191 -9.91 -2.82 -13.42
N GLY A 192 -10.64 -3.70 -12.73
CA GLY A 192 -10.13 -5.03 -12.36
C GLY A 192 -9.80 -5.87 -13.58
N SER A 193 -10.71 -5.90 -14.56
CA SER A 193 -10.49 -6.62 -15.81
C SER A 193 -9.41 -5.97 -16.67
N ALA A 194 -9.35 -4.63 -16.72
CA ALA A 194 -8.32 -3.91 -17.46
C ALA A 194 -6.92 -4.21 -16.92
N VAL A 195 -6.73 -4.22 -15.60
CA VAL A 195 -5.45 -4.59 -14.97
C VAL A 195 -5.10 -6.05 -15.25
N ALA A 196 -6.05 -6.99 -15.09
CA ALA A 196 -5.80 -8.41 -15.33
C ALA A 196 -5.32 -8.70 -16.77
N LEU A 197 -5.99 -8.11 -17.77
CA LEU A 197 -5.63 -8.21 -19.17
C LEU A 197 -4.35 -7.43 -19.50
N GLY A 198 -4.16 -6.25 -18.92
CA GLY A 198 -3.00 -5.41 -19.14
C GLY A 198 -1.70 -6.03 -18.64
N VAL A 199 -1.72 -6.72 -17.49
CA VAL A 199 -0.55 -7.48 -16.99
C VAL A 199 -0.18 -8.60 -17.98
N GLY A 200 -1.16 -9.33 -18.51
CA GLY A 200 -0.95 -10.31 -19.57
C GLY A 200 -0.39 -9.69 -20.85
N ALA A 201 -0.89 -8.51 -21.25
CA ALA A 201 -0.39 -7.77 -22.40
C ALA A 201 1.09 -7.39 -22.25
N LEU A 202 1.50 -6.93 -21.05
CA LEU A 202 2.88 -6.55 -20.76
C LEU A 202 3.83 -7.76 -20.80
N ALA A 203 3.43 -8.90 -20.24
CA ALA A 203 4.23 -10.12 -20.31
C ALA A 203 4.44 -10.58 -21.77
N ASN A 204 3.37 -10.59 -22.57
CA ASN A 204 3.46 -10.94 -24.00
C ASN A 204 4.24 -9.90 -24.81
N ALA A 205 4.14 -8.61 -24.46
CA ALA A 205 4.93 -7.55 -25.08
C ALA A 205 6.43 -7.69 -24.80
N ALA A 206 6.83 -8.14 -23.61
CA ALA A 206 8.24 -8.42 -23.29
C ALA A 206 8.81 -9.52 -24.19
N VAL A 207 8.07 -10.62 -24.33
CA VAL A 207 8.45 -11.76 -25.19
C VAL A 207 8.50 -11.32 -26.66
N ALA A 208 7.50 -10.59 -27.14
CA ALA A 208 7.48 -10.04 -28.49
C ALA A 208 8.64 -9.08 -28.76
N GLY A 209 8.92 -8.17 -27.82
CA GLY A 209 10.02 -7.20 -27.91
C GLY A 209 11.39 -7.89 -28.00
N SER A 210 11.58 -8.97 -27.24
CA SER A 210 12.83 -9.74 -27.27
C SER A 210 13.12 -10.41 -28.63
N GLY A 211 12.07 -10.67 -29.44
CA GLY A 211 12.16 -11.30 -30.76
C GLY A 211 12.23 -10.35 -31.95
N LEU A 212 12.26 -9.03 -31.73
CA LEU A 212 12.30 -8.04 -32.81
C LEU A 212 13.55 -8.15 -33.69
N LEU A 213 14.66 -8.63 -33.13
CA LEU A 213 15.91 -8.88 -33.85
C LEU A 213 16.34 -10.34 -33.70
N PRO A 214 16.96 -10.93 -34.74
CA PRO A 214 17.48 -12.28 -34.69
C PRO A 214 18.63 -12.41 -33.68
N LEU A 215 18.77 -13.59 -33.07
CA LEU A 215 19.92 -13.92 -32.26
C LEU A 215 21.18 -14.05 -33.14
N ALA A 216 22.34 -13.62 -32.61
CA ALA A 216 23.62 -13.89 -33.25
C ALA A 216 23.92 -15.40 -33.19
N ALA A 217 24.48 -15.96 -34.26
CA ALA A 217 24.69 -17.40 -34.39
C ALA A 217 25.46 -17.99 -33.19
N GLY A 218 24.82 -18.89 -32.44
CA GLY A 218 25.42 -19.60 -31.31
C GLY A 218 25.32 -18.89 -29.95
N GLN A 219 24.65 -17.73 -29.86
CA GLN A 219 24.38 -17.05 -28.59
C GLN A 219 22.90 -17.15 -28.20
N GLY A 220 22.63 -17.22 -26.89
CA GLY A 220 21.28 -17.08 -26.34
C GLY A 220 20.84 -15.61 -26.31
N ILE A 221 19.75 -15.34 -25.59
CA ILE A 221 19.25 -13.97 -25.38
C ILE A 221 20.34 -13.08 -24.80
N GLY A 222 20.67 -12.02 -25.55
CA GLY A 222 21.66 -11.03 -25.16
C GLY A 222 21.07 -9.76 -24.56
N ARG A 223 21.96 -8.81 -24.28
CA ARG A 223 21.61 -7.49 -23.70
C ARG A 223 20.66 -6.70 -24.60
N LEU A 224 20.80 -6.82 -25.92
CA LEU A 224 19.98 -6.10 -26.90
C LEU A 224 18.53 -6.59 -26.91
N GLN A 225 18.32 -7.89 -26.83
CA GLN A 225 16.98 -8.49 -26.77
C GLN A 225 16.26 -8.07 -25.47
N PHE A 226 16.98 -8.05 -24.34
CA PHE A 226 16.43 -7.55 -23.08
C PHE A 226 16.11 -6.04 -23.13
N LEU A 227 16.97 -5.23 -23.77
CA LEU A 227 16.71 -3.80 -24.02
C LEU A 227 15.40 -3.62 -24.83
N LEU A 228 15.21 -4.39 -25.89
CA LEU A 228 14.00 -4.33 -26.72
C LEU A 228 12.76 -4.84 -25.99
N ALA A 229 12.89 -5.84 -25.12
CA ALA A 229 11.82 -6.27 -24.22
C ALA A 229 11.41 -5.14 -23.28
N CYS A 230 12.37 -4.45 -22.63
CA CYS A 230 12.08 -3.28 -21.82
C CYS A 230 11.40 -2.16 -22.62
N ALA A 231 11.85 -1.89 -23.85
CA ALA A 231 11.24 -0.88 -24.71
C ALA A 231 9.79 -1.23 -25.07
N ALA A 232 9.50 -2.48 -25.41
CA ALA A 232 8.15 -2.94 -25.75
C ALA A 232 7.21 -2.85 -24.53
N VAL A 233 7.65 -3.29 -23.36
CA VAL A 233 6.91 -3.14 -22.09
C VAL A 233 6.65 -1.68 -21.77
N LEU A 234 7.65 -0.80 -21.96
CA LEU A 234 7.50 0.63 -21.72
C LEU A 234 6.41 1.25 -22.61
N VAL A 235 6.43 0.95 -23.91
CA VAL A 235 5.41 1.45 -24.85
C VAL A 235 4.01 1.00 -24.43
N PHE A 236 3.84 -0.30 -24.13
CA PHE A 236 2.55 -0.85 -23.71
C PHE A 236 2.08 -0.26 -22.38
N ALA A 237 2.97 -0.15 -21.39
CA ALA A 237 2.66 0.41 -20.09
C ALA A 237 2.26 1.88 -20.18
N VAL A 238 2.93 2.67 -21.03
CA VAL A 238 2.58 4.07 -21.30
C VAL A 238 1.20 4.17 -21.95
N ILE A 239 0.91 3.35 -22.97
CA ILE A 239 -0.41 3.33 -23.62
C ILE A 239 -1.50 2.98 -22.59
N LEU A 240 -1.31 1.93 -21.78
CA LEU A 240 -2.26 1.54 -20.74
C LEU A 240 -2.46 2.64 -19.70
N THR A 241 -1.40 3.34 -19.31
CA THR A 241 -1.48 4.47 -18.36
C THR A 241 -2.25 5.65 -18.95
N ILE A 242 -2.03 6.00 -20.22
CA ILE A 242 -2.75 7.10 -20.90
C ILE A 242 -4.22 6.76 -21.12
N VAL A 243 -4.51 5.49 -21.44
CA VAL A 243 -5.86 5.02 -21.70
C VAL A 243 -6.64 4.82 -20.40
N SER A 244 -6.01 4.57 -19.26
CA SER A 244 -6.71 4.34 -17.98
C SER A 244 -7.07 5.65 -17.27
N PRO A 245 -8.37 5.99 -17.07
CA PRO A 245 -8.75 7.24 -16.40
C PRO A 245 -8.45 7.24 -14.89
N SER A 246 -8.43 6.06 -14.26
CA SER A 246 -8.16 5.85 -12.83
C SER A 246 -7.70 4.41 -12.58
N GLY A 247 -6.99 4.17 -11.48
CA GLY A 247 -6.46 2.85 -11.13
C GLY A 247 -5.25 2.42 -11.98
N ASP A 248 -4.48 3.38 -12.49
CA ASP A 248 -3.32 3.18 -13.35
C ASP A 248 -2.05 2.73 -12.59
N GLY A 249 -2.10 2.64 -11.26
CA GLY A 249 -0.97 2.29 -10.39
C GLY A 249 -0.10 1.12 -10.89
N PRO A 250 -0.66 -0.06 -11.22
CA PRO A 250 0.13 -1.17 -11.76
C PRO A 250 0.84 -0.83 -13.07
N PHE A 251 0.20 -0.08 -13.97
CA PHE A 251 0.82 0.31 -15.25
C PHE A 251 1.94 1.32 -15.04
N VAL A 252 1.75 2.28 -14.13
CA VAL A 252 2.80 3.24 -13.73
C VAL A 252 4.02 2.52 -13.13
N ALA A 253 3.80 1.44 -12.37
CA ALA A 253 4.89 0.60 -11.87
C ALA A 253 5.72 0.00 -13.02
N PHE A 254 5.06 -0.54 -14.04
CA PHE A 254 5.74 -1.06 -15.23
C PHE A 254 6.39 0.03 -16.07
N VAL A 255 5.81 1.23 -16.19
CA VAL A 255 6.45 2.38 -16.85
C VAL A 255 7.78 2.70 -16.17
N LEU A 256 7.79 2.86 -14.84
CA LEU A 256 9.02 3.18 -14.11
C LEU A 256 10.05 2.05 -14.21
N ALA A 257 9.64 0.80 -13.99
CA ALA A 257 10.55 -0.34 -13.99
C ALA A 257 11.17 -0.58 -15.38
N SER A 258 10.37 -0.50 -16.44
CA SER A 258 10.84 -0.66 -17.82
C SER A 258 11.68 0.51 -18.30
N ALA A 259 11.40 1.74 -17.87
CA ALA A 259 12.26 2.91 -18.16
C ALA A 259 13.63 2.79 -17.49
N ILE A 260 13.68 2.37 -16.22
CA ILE A 260 14.95 2.11 -15.51
C ILE A 260 15.70 0.96 -16.20
N GLY A 261 15.01 -0.15 -16.48
CA GLY A 261 15.61 -1.28 -17.18
C GLY A 261 16.18 -0.88 -18.54
N LEU A 262 15.43 -0.13 -19.34
CA LEU A 262 15.86 0.37 -20.64
C LEU A 262 17.13 1.23 -20.54
N LEU A 263 17.15 2.21 -19.63
CA LEU A 263 18.28 3.12 -19.45
C LEU A 263 19.52 2.38 -18.95
N VAL A 264 19.36 1.54 -17.92
CA VAL A 264 20.48 0.82 -17.32
C VAL A 264 21.08 -0.19 -18.30
N VAL A 265 20.24 -0.93 -19.04
CA VAL A 265 20.72 -1.89 -20.04
C VAL A 265 21.36 -1.17 -21.22
N PHE A 266 20.82 -0.02 -21.65
CA PHE A 266 21.45 0.82 -22.66
C PHE A 266 22.86 1.25 -22.22
N THR A 267 23.01 1.73 -20.99
CA THR A 267 24.32 2.09 -20.44
C THR A 267 25.26 0.88 -20.33
N ALA A 268 24.74 -0.29 -19.95
CA ALA A 268 25.51 -1.54 -19.86
C ALA A 268 26.01 -2.03 -21.23
N ILE A 269 25.25 -1.78 -22.31
CA ILE A 269 25.70 -2.06 -23.67
C ILE A 269 26.85 -1.12 -24.07
N LEU A 270 26.74 0.17 -23.76
CA LEU A 270 27.78 1.16 -24.11
C LEU A 270 29.09 0.98 -23.33
N THR A 271 28.99 0.55 -22.07
CA THR A 271 30.14 0.44 -21.15
C THR A 271 30.65 -0.99 -20.99
N GLY A 272 29.97 -1.98 -21.57
CA GLY A 272 30.38 -3.37 -21.52
C GLY A 272 30.01 -4.13 -20.24
N LEU A 273 29.29 -3.52 -19.30
CA LEU A 273 28.98 -4.09 -17.96
C LEU A 273 28.37 -5.49 -18.00
N THR A 274 28.88 -6.37 -17.16
CA THR A 274 28.33 -7.70 -16.91
C THR A 274 26.90 -7.63 -16.34
N PRO A 275 26.10 -8.71 -16.45
CA PRO A 275 24.75 -8.73 -15.90
C PRO A 275 24.70 -8.47 -14.39
N SER A 276 25.69 -8.97 -13.64
CA SER A 276 25.82 -8.75 -12.19
C SER A 276 26.10 -7.29 -11.86
N GLU A 277 27.03 -6.62 -12.56
CA GLU A 277 27.30 -5.19 -12.40
C GLU A 277 26.08 -4.33 -12.75
N THR A 278 25.38 -4.68 -13.83
CA THR A 278 24.15 -4.00 -14.25
C THR A 278 23.07 -4.07 -13.16
N ALA A 279 22.88 -5.26 -12.57
CA ALA A 279 21.94 -5.46 -11.46
C ALA A 279 22.41 -4.76 -10.17
N ALA A 280 23.72 -4.69 -9.92
CA ALA A 280 24.29 -4.02 -8.77
C ALA A 280 24.04 -2.50 -8.76
N VAL A 281 23.90 -1.87 -9.92
CA VAL A 281 23.48 -0.45 -10.02
C VAL A 281 21.98 -0.30 -9.75
N CYS A 282 21.16 -1.21 -10.28
CA CYS A 282 19.70 -1.17 -10.12
C CYS A 282 19.24 -1.28 -8.65
N ALA A 283 19.90 -2.11 -7.84
CA ALA A 283 19.55 -2.33 -6.45
C ALA A 283 19.55 -1.03 -5.58
N PRO A 284 20.68 -0.32 -5.41
CA PRO A 284 20.73 0.94 -4.67
C PRO A 284 19.90 2.04 -5.34
N LEU A 285 19.79 2.05 -6.67
CA LEU A 285 18.93 2.99 -7.38
C LEU A 285 17.46 2.83 -6.99
N ALA A 286 16.95 1.59 -6.94
CA ALA A 286 15.58 1.30 -6.56
C ALA A 286 15.29 1.68 -5.11
N VAL A 287 16.17 1.30 -4.18
CA VAL A 287 16.02 1.60 -2.75
C VAL A 287 16.17 3.10 -2.47
N GLY A 288 17.15 3.76 -3.12
CA GLY A 288 17.38 5.19 -3.00
C GLY A 288 16.21 6.01 -3.55
N ALA A 289 15.64 5.61 -4.69
CA ALA A 289 14.51 6.28 -5.32
C ALA A 289 13.29 6.36 -4.39
N LEU A 290 13.05 5.34 -3.54
CA LEU A 290 11.95 5.33 -2.56
C LEU A 290 11.94 6.57 -1.65
N ALA A 291 13.10 7.13 -1.31
CA ALA A 291 13.20 8.32 -0.46
C ALA A 291 12.59 9.58 -1.11
N PHE A 292 12.63 9.64 -2.44
CA PHE A 292 12.22 10.81 -3.22
C PHE A 292 10.79 10.70 -3.76
N LEU A 293 10.18 9.50 -3.74
CA LEU A 293 8.87 9.24 -4.32
C LEU A 293 7.73 10.10 -3.73
N PRO A 294 7.63 10.31 -2.40
CA PRO A 294 6.57 11.17 -1.85
C PRO A 294 6.63 12.60 -2.39
N GLY A 295 7.84 13.16 -2.51
CA GLY A 295 8.07 14.50 -3.06
C GLY A 295 7.80 14.58 -4.57
N LEU A 296 8.10 13.53 -5.32
CA LEU A 296 7.77 13.46 -6.74
C LEU A 296 6.26 13.32 -6.97
N SER A 297 5.59 12.46 -6.21
CA SER A 297 4.14 12.25 -6.31
C SER A 297 3.36 13.55 -6.05
N THR A 298 3.71 14.32 -5.01
CA THR A 298 3.01 15.59 -4.73
C THR A 298 3.16 16.61 -5.85
N ARG A 299 4.35 16.68 -6.49
CA ARG A 299 4.62 17.54 -7.64
C ARG A 299 3.84 17.10 -8.88
N PHE A 300 3.83 15.81 -9.20
CA PHE A 300 3.08 15.27 -10.34
C PHE A 300 1.56 15.36 -10.14
N ALA A 301 1.10 15.17 -8.90
CA ALA A 301 -0.29 15.36 -8.53
C ALA A 301 -0.69 16.85 -8.53
N ARG A 302 0.24 17.81 -8.61
CA ARG A 302 0.00 19.27 -8.55
C ARG A 302 -0.85 19.70 -7.34
N LEU A 303 -0.72 19.00 -6.21
CA LEU A 303 -1.47 19.37 -5.02
C LEU A 303 -1.15 20.83 -4.65
N PRO A 304 -2.15 21.66 -4.31
CA PRO A 304 -1.89 23.02 -3.86
C PRO A 304 -1.03 22.93 -2.61
N ILE A 305 0.25 23.23 -2.76
CA ILE A 305 1.17 23.33 -1.64
C ILE A 305 0.75 24.60 -0.93
N GLY A 306 0.16 24.45 0.26
CA GLY A 306 -0.11 25.56 1.17
C GLY A 306 1.23 26.12 1.64
N PHE A 307 1.91 26.85 0.75
CA PHE A 307 3.06 27.64 1.11
C PHE A 307 2.52 28.93 1.70
N ASP A 308 2.41 28.98 3.02
CA ASP A 308 2.24 30.23 3.73
C ASP A 308 3.66 30.76 4.00
N PRO A 309 4.13 31.79 3.28
CA PRO A 309 5.45 32.36 3.57
C PRO A 309 5.48 32.78 5.05
N PRO A 310 6.60 32.55 5.77
CA PRO A 310 6.71 33.01 7.14
C PRO A 310 6.43 34.51 7.17
N ARG A 311 5.36 34.91 7.86
CA ARG A 311 4.96 36.31 8.02
C ARG A 311 6.11 37.04 8.71
N THR A 312 6.98 37.68 7.94
CA THR A 312 7.88 38.70 8.44
C THR A 312 7.02 39.90 8.76
N ALA A 313 6.50 39.93 9.99
CA ALA A 313 5.76 41.06 10.49
C ALA A 313 6.72 42.24 10.69
N VAL A 314 6.77 43.18 9.73
CA VAL A 314 6.81 44.62 9.99
C VAL A 314 6.19 45.37 8.79
N GLY A 315 5.03 45.99 9.00
CA GLY A 315 4.66 47.25 8.33
C GLY A 315 4.33 47.20 6.84
N GLY A 316 3.16 46.66 6.48
CA GLY A 316 2.59 46.84 5.14
C GLY A 316 1.07 46.73 5.16
N TYR A 317 0.38 47.83 5.45
CA TYR A 317 -1.02 47.97 5.09
C TYR A 317 -1.11 48.00 3.56
N GLY A 318 -1.53 46.91 2.93
CA GLY A 318 -1.81 46.90 1.50
C GLY A 318 -1.32 45.67 0.75
N THR A 319 -1.78 44.49 1.12
CA THR A 319 -2.23 43.49 0.14
C THR A 319 -3.20 42.56 0.88
N GLU A 320 -4.50 42.81 0.75
CA GLU A 320 -5.47 41.75 1.01
C GLU A 320 -5.02 40.56 0.17
N ALA A 321 -4.65 39.47 0.83
CA ALA A 321 -4.52 38.20 0.13
C ALA A 321 -5.84 38.00 -0.59
N GLU A 322 -5.80 37.87 -1.93
CA GLU A 322 -6.99 37.55 -2.72
C GLU A 322 -7.76 36.45 -1.98
N PRO A 323 -9.07 36.61 -1.74
CA PRO A 323 -9.85 35.56 -1.12
C PRO A 323 -9.63 34.31 -1.96
N GLN A 324 -8.93 33.31 -1.40
CA GLN A 324 -8.81 32.01 -2.04
C GLN A 324 -10.25 31.58 -2.30
N GLY A 325 -10.65 31.57 -3.58
CA GLY A 325 -12.01 31.22 -3.98
C GLY A 325 -12.41 29.88 -3.38
N PRO A 326 -13.72 29.60 -3.26
CA PRO A 326 -14.22 28.39 -2.60
C PRO A 326 -13.46 27.16 -3.09
N VAL A 327 -12.71 26.56 -2.17
CA VAL A 327 -11.83 25.44 -2.46
C VAL A 327 -12.71 24.27 -2.87
N ASP A 328 -12.65 23.88 -4.15
CA ASP A 328 -13.40 22.74 -4.67
C ASP A 328 -12.87 21.45 -4.05
N ALA A 329 -13.49 21.04 -2.95
CA ALA A 329 -13.13 19.85 -2.18
C ALA A 329 -13.19 18.57 -3.05
N ALA A 330 -14.09 18.52 -4.04
CA ALA A 330 -14.20 17.38 -4.94
C ALA A 330 -12.99 17.28 -5.88
N ARG A 331 -12.52 18.43 -6.39
CA ARG A 331 -11.31 18.51 -7.23
C ARG A 331 -10.05 18.15 -6.44
N ILE A 332 -9.90 18.67 -5.22
CA ILE A 332 -8.76 18.31 -4.36
C ILE A 332 -8.79 16.83 -4.00
N ALA A 333 -9.96 16.27 -3.67
CA ALA A 333 -10.08 14.84 -3.37
C ALA A 333 -9.71 13.96 -4.57
N ALA A 334 -10.13 14.33 -5.79
CA ALA A 334 -9.74 13.63 -7.01
C ALA A 334 -8.22 13.72 -7.26
N GLN A 335 -7.64 14.89 -7.03
CA GLN A 335 -6.21 15.14 -7.19
C GLN A 335 -5.36 14.37 -6.17
N ALA A 336 -5.82 14.29 -4.92
CA ALA A 336 -5.20 13.50 -3.87
C ALA A 336 -5.27 11.99 -4.17
N ARG A 337 -6.42 11.48 -4.63
CA ARG A 337 -6.55 10.08 -5.07
C ARG A 337 -5.57 9.75 -6.20
N ARG A 338 -5.46 10.63 -7.20
CA ARG A 338 -4.51 10.44 -8.30
C ARG A 338 -3.05 10.45 -7.82
N GLY A 339 -2.69 11.35 -6.91
CA GLY A 339 -1.36 11.36 -6.29
C GLY A 339 -1.06 10.05 -5.54
N HIS A 340 -2.06 9.51 -4.84
CA HIS A 340 -1.94 8.22 -4.17
C HIS A 340 -1.71 7.06 -5.14
N GLU A 341 -2.50 6.97 -6.22
CA GLU A 341 -2.36 5.93 -7.26
C GLU A 341 -0.97 6.00 -7.95
N LEU A 342 -0.51 7.21 -8.28
CA LEU A 342 0.83 7.43 -8.83
C LEU A 342 1.93 6.99 -7.84
N LEU A 343 1.78 7.29 -6.55
CA LEU A 343 2.75 6.89 -5.53
C LEU A 343 2.79 5.36 -5.39
N VAL A 344 1.63 4.69 -5.38
CA VAL A 344 1.56 3.22 -5.38
C VAL A 344 2.29 2.65 -6.59
N GLY A 345 2.06 3.22 -7.78
CA GLY A 345 2.75 2.81 -8.99
C GLY A 345 4.27 3.01 -8.93
N LEU A 346 4.73 4.19 -8.50
CA LEU A 346 6.16 4.46 -8.37
C LEU A 346 6.85 3.52 -7.35
N VAL A 347 6.21 3.27 -6.20
CA VAL A 347 6.72 2.30 -5.20
C VAL A 347 6.72 0.89 -5.79
N GLY A 348 5.66 0.51 -6.51
CA GLY A 348 5.58 -0.76 -7.24
C GLY A 348 6.69 -0.92 -8.29
N GLY A 349 7.04 0.15 -9.00
CA GLY A 349 8.13 0.14 -9.98
C GLY A 349 9.49 -0.06 -9.33
N CYS A 350 9.78 0.66 -8.24
CA CYS A 350 11.00 0.43 -7.44
C CYS A 350 11.04 -1.00 -6.88
N ALA A 351 9.91 -1.52 -6.41
CA ALA A 351 9.76 -2.89 -5.94
C ALA A 351 10.08 -3.92 -7.04
N LEU A 352 9.57 -3.73 -8.26
CA LEU A 352 9.88 -4.58 -9.42
C LEU A 352 11.37 -4.56 -9.77
N VAL A 353 12.00 -3.38 -9.79
CA VAL A 353 13.45 -3.24 -10.06
C VAL A 353 14.30 -3.90 -8.96
N ALA A 354 13.90 -3.75 -7.69
CA ALA A 354 14.58 -4.39 -6.57
C ALA A 354 14.49 -5.93 -6.65
N VAL A 355 13.32 -6.48 -6.99
CA VAL A 355 13.14 -7.93 -7.18
C VAL A 355 13.93 -8.44 -8.39
N ALA A 356 13.88 -7.74 -9.51
CA ALA A 356 14.62 -8.13 -10.72
C ALA A 356 16.14 -8.09 -10.51
N SER A 357 16.66 -7.06 -9.84
CA SER A 357 18.08 -6.97 -9.49
C SER A 357 18.49 -8.06 -8.50
N ALA A 358 17.69 -8.32 -7.47
CA ALA A 358 17.93 -9.40 -6.51
C ALA A 358 17.89 -10.78 -7.16
N ALA A 359 17.04 -11.01 -8.17
CA ALA A 359 17.08 -12.23 -8.97
C ALA A 359 18.44 -12.41 -9.62
N VAL A 360 18.90 -11.45 -10.42
CA VAL A 360 20.18 -11.55 -11.14
C VAL A 360 21.36 -11.70 -10.17
N LEU A 361 21.38 -10.94 -9.09
CA LEU A 361 22.45 -10.99 -8.09
C LEU A 361 22.44 -12.27 -7.25
N GLY A 362 21.25 -12.79 -6.90
CA GLY A 362 21.09 -14.02 -6.12
C GLY A 362 21.53 -15.27 -6.88
N PHE A 363 21.30 -15.30 -8.20
CA PHE A 363 21.78 -16.38 -9.07
C PHE A 363 23.24 -16.21 -9.53
N SER A 364 23.89 -15.09 -9.20
CA SER A 364 25.30 -14.86 -9.54
C SER A 364 26.24 -15.64 -8.62
N GLU A 365 27.42 -16.00 -9.15
CA GLU A 365 28.49 -16.65 -8.37
C GLU A 365 29.27 -15.67 -7.49
N ASN A 366 29.03 -14.36 -7.65
CA ASN A 366 29.73 -13.33 -6.89
C ASN A 366 29.12 -13.17 -5.49
N VAL A 367 29.91 -13.48 -4.45
CA VAL A 367 29.53 -13.33 -3.04
C VAL A 367 29.09 -11.90 -2.71
N TRP A 368 29.75 -10.88 -3.28
CA TRP A 368 29.37 -9.48 -3.07
C TRP A 368 28.01 -9.17 -3.68
N GLY A 369 27.67 -9.80 -4.81
CA GLY A 369 26.35 -9.70 -5.44
C GLY A 369 25.27 -10.31 -4.56
N GLN A 370 25.52 -11.50 -4.02
CA GLN A 370 24.60 -12.18 -3.09
C GLN A 370 24.38 -11.36 -1.80
N LEU A 371 25.44 -10.75 -1.24
CA LEU A 371 25.34 -9.83 -0.10
C LEU A 371 24.56 -8.56 -0.46
N LEU A 372 24.73 -8.01 -1.66
CA LEU A 372 23.97 -6.86 -2.13
C LEU A 372 22.48 -7.20 -2.31
N ALA A 373 22.16 -8.41 -2.80
CA ALA A 373 20.78 -8.90 -2.88
C ALA A 373 20.15 -9.03 -1.48
N LEU A 374 20.91 -9.56 -0.51
CA LEU A 374 20.49 -9.65 0.89
C LEU A 374 20.20 -8.26 1.47
N ALA A 375 21.15 -7.33 1.33
CA ALA A 375 21.02 -5.95 1.81
C ALA A 375 19.83 -5.24 1.14
N THR A 376 19.59 -5.48 -0.15
CA THR A 376 18.43 -4.93 -0.88
C THR A 376 17.11 -5.47 -0.33
N GLY A 377 17.02 -6.79 -0.09
CA GLY A 377 15.83 -7.40 0.50
C GLY A 377 15.53 -6.86 1.90
N VAL A 378 16.54 -6.78 2.76
CA VAL A 378 16.42 -6.21 4.11
C VAL A 378 16.06 -4.72 4.07
N ALA A 379 16.69 -3.95 3.18
CA ALA A 379 16.38 -2.53 3.01
C ALA A 379 14.91 -2.32 2.59
N MET A 380 14.39 -3.11 1.65
CA MET A 380 12.99 -3.03 1.21
C MET A 380 12.01 -3.37 2.34
N LEU A 381 12.32 -4.37 3.17
CA LEU A 381 11.52 -4.70 4.36
C LEU A 381 11.52 -3.56 5.39
N MET A 382 12.68 -2.98 5.68
CA MET A 382 12.80 -1.84 6.61
C MET A 382 12.06 -0.61 6.08
N ARG A 383 12.22 -0.32 4.78
CA ARG A 383 11.57 0.81 4.09
C ARG A 383 10.04 0.72 4.05
N ALA A 384 9.45 -0.44 4.32
CA ALA A 384 7.99 -0.59 4.38
C ALA A 384 7.36 0.35 5.43
N HIS A 385 8.10 0.72 6.49
CA HIS A 385 7.62 1.63 7.53
C HIS A 385 7.42 3.09 7.05
N LEU A 386 8.05 3.49 5.94
CA LEU A 386 7.90 4.84 5.37
C LEU A 386 6.47 5.10 4.86
N PHE A 387 5.71 4.04 4.61
CA PHE A 387 4.39 4.12 4.02
C PHE A 387 3.31 3.78 5.04
N ARG A 388 2.22 4.55 5.04
CA ARG A 388 1.05 4.29 5.89
C ARG A 388 0.00 3.41 5.20
N TYR A 389 -0.01 3.39 3.87
CA TYR A 389 -1.05 2.72 3.08
C TYR A 389 -0.67 1.28 2.76
N THR A 390 -1.65 0.37 2.90
CA THR A 390 -1.49 -1.08 2.73
C THR A 390 -0.92 -1.48 1.36
N ALA A 391 -1.32 -0.81 0.29
CA ALA A 391 -0.81 -1.10 -1.06
C ALA A 391 0.71 -0.83 -1.17
N GLN A 392 1.18 0.30 -0.63
CA GLN A 392 2.59 0.69 -0.68
C GLN A 392 3.44 -0.19 0.23
N VAL A 393 2.95 -0.45 1.45
CA VAL A 393 3.57 -1.37 2.40
C VAL A 393 3.65 -2.77 1.79
N GLY A 394 2.57 -3.24 1.15
CA GLY A 394 2.52 -4.54 0.48
C GLY A 394 3.52 -4.67 -0.67
N CYS A 395 3.68 -3.64 -1.51
CA CYS A 395 4.70 -3.62 -2.56
C CYS A 395 6.12 -3.71 -1.99
N ALA A 396 6.45 -2.91 -0.97
CA ALA A 396 7.78 -2.89 -0.38
C ALA A 396 8.09 -4.21 0.36
N LEU A 397 7.14 -4.70 1.15
CA LEU A 397 7.25 -5.95 1.90
C LEU A 397 7.33 -7.16 0.97
N GLY A 398 6.47 -7.20 -0.06
CA GLY A 398 6.49 -8.23 -1.08
C GLY A 398 7.81 -8.26 -1.86
N ALA A 399 8.36 -7.10 -2.21
CA ALA A 399 9.67 -7.02 -2.86
C ALA A 399 10.82 -7.46 -1.94
N GLY A 400 10.79 -7.07 -0.66
CA GLY A 400 11.78 -7.49 0.31
C GLY A 400 11.78 -9.00 0.53
N LEU A 401 10.61 -9.59 0.76
CA LEU A 401 10.47 -11.06 0.87
C LEU A 401 10.83 -11.77 -0.43
N GLY A 402 10.38 -11.25 -1.58
CA GLY A 402 10.71 -11.80 -2.90
C GLY A 402 12.21 -11.82 -3.17
N ALA A 403 12.91 -10.74 -2.85
CA ALA A 403 14.37 -10.65 -2.97
C ALA A 403 15.09 -11.69 -2.09
N LEU A 404 14.64 -11.89 -0.83
CA LEU A 404 15.20 -12.90 0.06
C LEU A 404 14.92 -14.33 -0.42
N VAL A 405 13.72 -14.59 -0.94
CA VAL A 405 13.37 -15.89 -1.53
C VAL A 405 14.21 -16.18 -2.76
N LEU A 406 14.39 -15.20 -3.66
CA LEU A 406 15.22 -15.34 -4.86
C LEU A 406 16.69 -15.55 -4.52
N LEU A 407 17.21 -14.85 -3.52
CA LEU A 407 18.56 -15.09 -2.99
C LEU A 407 18.69 -16.52 -2.44
N GLY A 408 17.74 -16.96 -1.61
CA GLY A 408 17.73 -18.33 -1.08
C GLY A 408 17.66 -19.38 -2.18
N LEU A 409 16.83 -19.17 -3.20
CA LEU A 409 16.73 -20.03 -4.37
C LEU A 409 18.04 -20.07 -5.16
N GLY A 410 18.68 -18.92 -5.40
CA GLY A 410 19.97 -18.84 -6.08
C GLY A 410 21.07 -19.60 -5.32
N LEU A 411 21.11 -19.44 -3.99
CA LEU A 411 22.03 -20.17 -3.12
C LEU A 411 21.76 -21.68 -3.08
N CYS A 412 20.51 -22.12 -3.24
CA CYS A 412 20.17 -23.55 -3.28
C CYS A 412 20.44 -24.19 -4.64
N LEU A 413 20.08 -23.49 -5.73
CA LEU A 413 20.09 -24.03 -7.09
C LEU A 413 21.46 -23.93 -7.76
N ASN A 414 22.33 -23.03 -7.30
CA ASN A 414 23.69 -22.89 -7.84
C ASN A 414 24.76 -23.25 -6.80
N PRO A 415 25.04 -24.55 -6.57
CA PRO A 415 26.15 -24.95 -5.73
C PRO A 415 27.52 -24.65 -6.37
N PRO A 416 28.54 -24.19 -5.60
CA PRO A 416 29.90 -24.06 -6.10
C PRO A 416 30.35 -25.38 -6.71
N LEU A 417 30.86 -25.34 -7.95
CA LEU A 417 31.27 -26.54 -8.67
C LEU A 417 32.35 -27.34 -7.91
N GLU A 418 33.19 -26.67 -7.13
CA GLU A 418 34.23 -27.31 -6.30
C GLU A 418 33.61 -28.30 -5.31
N LEU A 419 32.58 -27.88 -4.59
CA LEU A 419 31.88 -28.73 -3.61
C LEU A 419 31.14 -29.90 -4.27
N ILE A 420 30.60 -29.68 -5.47
CA ILE A 420 29.97 -30.76 -6.26
C ILE A 420 31.03 -31.77 -6.70
N GLN A 421 32.16 -31.30 -7.22
CA GLN A 421 33.26 -32.15 -7.67
C GLN A 421 33.89 -32.94 -6.52
N GLU A 422 34.03 -32.36 -5.34
CA GLU A 422 34.50 -33.03 -4.12
C GLU A 422 33.52 -34.09 -3.64
N ALA A 423 32.22 -33.78 -3.63
CA ALA A 423 31.18 -34.75 -3.29
C ALA A 423 31.15 -35.93 -4.28
N LEU A 424 31.32 -35.68 -5.58
CA LEU A 424 31.47 -36.72 -6.60
C LEU A 424 32.75 -37.56 -6.45
N LYS A 425 33.80 -37.01 -5.84
CA LYS A 425 35.03 -37.72 -5.48
C LYS A 425 34.93 -38.50 -4.17
N GLY A 426 33.79 -38.42 -3.47
CA GLY A 426 33.49 -39.16 -2.24
C GLY A 426 33.68 -38.37 -0.95
N ASP A 427 34.04 -37.09 -1.01
CA ASP A 427 34.12 -36.20 0.16
C ASP A 427 32.92 -35.25 0.18
N GLY A 428 31.83 -35.70 0.80
CA GLY A 428 30.57 -34.93 0.91
C GLY A 428 30.55 -33.90 2.04
N THR A 429 31.61 -33.82 2.86
CA THR A 429 31.61 -33.04 4.10
C THR A 429 31.32 -31.56 3.88
N GLY A 430 31.90 -30.94 2.84
CA GLY A 430 31.65 -29.54 2.51
C GLY A 430 30.21 -29.25 2.09
N LEU A 431 29.57 -30.19 1.39
CA LEU A 431 28.17 -30.07 0.95
C LEU A 431 27.21 -30.21 2.14
N ASP A 432 27.51 -31.12 3.07
CA ASP A 432 26.76 -31.30 4.31
C ASP A 432 26.84 -30.06 5.20
N ILE A 433 28.04 -29.50 5.41
CA ILE A 433 28.23 -28.27 6.20
C ILE A 433 27.43 -27.11 5.61
N ARG A 434 27.46 -26.93 4.28
CA ARG A 434 26.69 -25.89 3.62
C ARG A 434 25.18 -26.11 3.76
N THR A 435 24.72 -27.36 3.63
CA THR A 435 23.30 -27.70 3.78
C THR A 435 22.81 -27.42 5.20
N ILE A 436 23.62 -27.77 6.22
CA ILE A 436 23.35 -27.45 7.62
C ILE A 436 23.29 -25.94 7.82
N TRP A 437 24.28 -25.20 7.33
CA TRP A 437 24.33 -23.74 7.51
C TRP A 437 23.18 -23.02 6.80
N LEU A 438 22.88 -23.40 5.55
CA LEU A 438 21.82 -22.78 4.76
C LEU A 438 20.43 -23.10 5.32
N SER A 439 20.18 -24.35 5.72
CA SER A 439 18.93 -24.73 6.38
C SER A 439 18.75 -24.02 7.72
N ALA A 440 19.81 -23.92 8.54
CA ALA A 440 19.79 -23.17 9.79
C ALA A 440 19.53 -21.67 9.57
N ALA A 441 20.17 -21.06 8.56
CA ALA A 441 19.97 -19.66 8.21
C ALA A 441 18.53 -19.38 7.76
N VAL A 442 17.98 -20.20 6.85
CA VAL A 442 16.59 -20.07 6.38
C VAL A 442 15.60 -20.30 7.53
N ALA A 443 15.81 -21.32 8.35
CA ALA A 443 14.97 -21.58 9.53
C ALA A 443 15.03 -20.42 10.53
N GLY A 444 16.22 -19.85 10.76
CA GLY A 444 16.42 -18.68 11.63
C GLY A 444 15.68 -17.44 11.12
N VAL A 445 15.78 -17.13 9.82
CA VAL A 445 15.06 -16.00 9.20
C VAL A 445 13.54 -16.24 9.26
N ALA A 446 13.06 -17.44 8.96
CA ALA A 446 11.64 -17.78 9.04
C ALA A 446 11.12 -17.67 10.48
N ALA A 447 11.87 -18.15 11.47
CA ALA A 447 11.53 -18.03 12.88
C ALA A 447 11.51 -16.55 13.31
N LEU A 448 12.46 -15.74 12.87
CA LEU A 448 12.51 -14.31 13.16
C LEU A 448 11.30 -13.56 12.59
N ILE A 449 11.00 -13.74 11.31
CA ILE A 449 9.84 -13.09 10.66
C ILE A 449 8.54 -13.51 11.34
N THR A 450 8.40 -14.80 11.66
CA THR A 450 7.22 -15.34 12.36
C THR A 450 7.10 -14.76 13.78
N ALA A 451 8.20 -14.70 14.53
CA ALA A 451 8.22 -14.12 15.87
C ALA A 451 7.84 -12.64 15.85
N ILE A 452 8.38 -11.86 14.90
CA ILE A 452 8.02 -10.45 14.71
C ILE A 452 6.52 -10.33 14.43
N GLY A 453 5.99 -11.11 13.47
CA GLY A 453 4.57 -11.09 13.10
C GLY A 453 3.62 -11.47 14.23
N LEU A 454 4.04 -12.34 15.16
CA LEU A 454 3.21 -12.77 16.30
C LEU A 454 3.34 -11.86 17.53
N ILE A 455 4.52 -11.30 17.78
CA ILE A 455 4.83 -10.58 19.01
C ILE A 455 4.53 -9.08 18.88
N VAL A 456 4.96 -8.45 17.79
CA VAL A 456 4.91 -6.99 17.61
C VAL A 456 3.47 -6.45 17.65
N PRO A 457 2.48 -7.04 16.95
CA PRO A 457 1.10 -6.53 16.98
C PRO A 457 0.45 -6.62 18.36
N ARG A 458 0.86 -7.59 19.20
CA ARG A 458 0.26 -7.83 20.52
C ARG A 458 0.89 -7.01 21.63
N LYS A 459 2.23 -6.92 21.64
CA LYS A 459 2.98 -6.27 22.73
C LYS A 459 3.42 -4.84 22.39
N GLY A 460 3.36 -4.46 21.10
CA GLY A 460 3.98 -3.24 20.61
C GLY A 460 5.51 -3.33 20.60
N VAL A 461 6.15 -2.29 20.06
CA VAL A 461 7.61 -2.15 20.03
C VAL A 461 8.02 -1.16 21.11
N THR A 462 8.93 -1.55 22.01
CA THR A 462 9.48 -0.60 23.00
C THR A 462 10.32 0.49 22.30
N PRO A 463 10.45 1.70 22.87
CA PRO A 463 11.23 2.78 22.26
C PRO A 463 12.68 2.40 21.90
N PHE A 464 13.31 1.52 22.69
CA PHE A 464 14.64 1.00 22.42
C PHE A 464 14.72 0.26 21.07
N TRP A 465 13.80 -0.68 20.83
CA TRP A 465 13.74 -1.45 19.59
C TRP A 465 13.36 -0.58 18.38
N GLY A 466 12.52 0.44 18.57
CA GLY A 466 12.25 1.45 17.54
C GLY A 466 13.52 2.18 17.11
N ARG A 467 14.29 2.71 18.07
CA ARG A 467 15.55 3.40 17.80
C ARG A 467 16.60 2.47 17.18
N PHE A 468 16.70 1.24 17.67
CA PHE A 468 17.63 0.26 17.11
C PHE A 468 17.32 -0.03 15.64
N LEU A 469 16.03 -0.17 15.28
CA LEU A 469 15.62 -0.43 13.90
C LEU A 469 15.93 0.76 12.97
N GLU A 470 15.77 2.00 13.44
CA GLU A 470 16.17 3.21 12.70
C GLU A 470 17.69 3.24 12.40
N ILE A 471 18.50 2.89 13.41
CA ILE A 471 19.97 2.82 13.26
C ILE A 471 20.35 1.68 12.31
N ALA A 472 19.74 0.51 12.47
CA ALA A 472 19.97 -0.65 11.63
C ALA A 472 19.58 -0.37 10.17
N GLU A 473 18.45 0.31 9.94
CA GLU A 473 18.04 0.75 8.60
C GLU A 473 19.07 1.70 7.98
N THR A 474 19.50 2.70 8.73
CA THR A 474 20.52 3.65 8.25
C THR A 474 21.81 2.92 7.88
N PHE A 475 22.24 1.96 8.71
CA PHE A 475 23.40 1.13 8.44
C PHE A 475 23.24 0.31 7.16
N VAL A 476 22.13 -0.41 7.00
CA VAL A 476 21.84 -1.21 5.80
C VAL A 476 21.85 -0.33 4.55
N LEU A 477 21.20 0.84 4.60
CA LEU A 477 21.17 1.77 3.47
C LEU A 477 22.58 2.28 3.10
N LEU A 478 23.42 2.58 4.08
CA LEU A 478 24.80 3.00 3.86
C LEU A 478 25.67 1.89 3.28
N THR A 479 25.39 0.61 3.59
CA THR A 479 26.16 -0.53 3.07
C THR A 479 25.87 -0.86 1.60
N LEU A 480 24.75 -0.41 1.03
CA LEU A 480 24.39 -0.70 -0.36
C LEU A 480 25.43 -0.16 -1.36
N LEU A 481 25.97 1.04 -1.11
CA LEU A 481 26.94 1.66 -2.02
C LEU A 481 28.31 0.97 -1.98
N PRO A 482 28.94 0.71 -0.80
CA PRO A 482 30.14 -0.11 -0.71
C PRO A 482 29.99 -1.50 -1.32
N LEU A 483 28.86 -2.19 -1.09
CA LEU A 483 28.60 -3.50 -1.68
C LEU A 483 28.50 -3.42 -3.21
N CYS A 484 27.84 -2.39 -3.74
CA CYS A 484 27.82 -2.12 -5.17
C CYS A 484 29.26 -1.95 -5.72
N LEU A 485 30.09 -1.12 -5.10
CA LEU A 485 31.50 -0.95 -5.51
C LEU A 485 32.33 -2.24 -5.41
N ALA A 486 32.01 -3.12 -4.47
CA ALA A 486 32.63 -4.43 -4.35
C ALA A 486 32.26 -5.36 -5.51
N VAL A 487 31.03 -5.29 -6.02
CA VAL A 487 30.62 -6.06 -7.22
C VAL A 487 31.39 -5.61 -8.46
N PHE A 488 31.77 -4.33 -8.54
CA PHE A 488 32.61 -3.77 -9.61
C PHE A 488 34.13 -4.04 -9.43
N ASP A 489 34.53 -4.84 -8.43
CA ASP A 489 35.95 -5.12 -8.10
C ASP A 489 36.82 -3.86 -7.90
N VAL A 490 36.20 -2.73 -7.52
CA VAL A 490 36.89 -1.45 -7.34
C VAL A 490 37.95 -1.56 -6.24
N TYR A 491 37.62 -2.24 -5.13
CA TYR A 491 38.57 -2.43 -4.03
C TYR A 491 39.79 -3.24 -4.45
N HIS A 492 39.60 -4.26 -5.29
CA HIS A 492 40.70 -5.08 -5.78
C HIS A 492 41.59 -4.28 -6.73
N SER A 493 40.98 -3.46 -7.58
CA SER A 493 41.67 -2.55 -8.52
C SER A 493 42.49 -1.50 -7.78
N VAL A 494 41.92 -0.85 -6.76
CA VAL A 494 42.61 0.14 -5.93
C VAL A 494 43.77 -0.49 -5.17
N ARG A 495 43.57 -1.68 -4.59
CA ARG A 495 44.63 -2.40 -3.88
C ARG A 495 45.80 -2.74 -4.79
N ALA A 496 45.51 -3.17 -6.02
CA ALA A 496 46.53 -3.51 -7.02
C ALA A 496 47.33 -2.30 -7.53
N MET A 497 46.77 -1.09 -7.48
CA MET A 497 47.51 0.15 -7.81
C MET A 497 48.46 0.60 -6.68
N THR A 498 48.22 0.15 -5.45
CA THR A 498 49.03 0.53 -4.27
C THR A 498 50.09 -0.50 -3.89
N SER A 499 50.04 -1.71 -4.46
CA SER A 499 51.07 -2.76 -4.34
C SER A 499 52.02 -2.72 -5.52
#